data_AF-A0A962R5Z2-F1
#
_entry.id   AF-A0A962R5Z2-F1
#
_cell.length_a   1.000
_cell.length_b   1.000
_cell.length_c   1.000
_cell.angle_alpha   90.00
_cell.angle_beta   90.00
_cell.angle_gamma   90.00
#
_symmetry.space_group_name_H-M   'P 1'
#
loop_
_entity.id
_entity.type
_entity.pdbx_description
1 polymer ?
#
loop_
_entity_poly.entity_id
_entity_poly.type
_entity_poly.pdbx_seq_one_letter_code
_entity_poly.pdbx_strand_id
1 'polypeptide(L)'
;MFKKALIPLLALVTTSANAFQFPVELIEYVGETRVVAFVPEHDLAQAGTWAPFDSTPPLSISDALSLVKTQIASEPKLAGARLQTIDLAPIPNHDKQWHYVAKLATAHGDHHEDHFLLVLMNGQIISAMGEPDSIK
;
A
#
# COMPACT_ATOMS: atom_id res chain seq x y z
N MET A 1 -2.93 0.95 69.60
CA MET A 1 -1.78 0.82 68.67
C MET A 1 -2.33 0.70 67.24
N PHE A 2 -2.58 1.84 66.59
CA PHE A 2 -3.09 1.93 65.22
C PHE A 2 -1.97 2.43 64.30
N LYS A 3 -1.33 1.52 63.57
CA LYS A 3 -0.53 1.84 62.37
C LYS A 3 -0.45 0.59 61.49
N LYS A 4 -1.29 0.49 60.46
CA LYS A 4 -0.97 -0.30 59.26
C LYS A 4 -1.34 0.55 58.05
N ALA A 5 -0.34 0.65 57.18
CA ALA A 5 -0.10 1.75 56.30
C ALA A 5 -1.07 1.79 55.12
N LEU A 6 -1.47 3.01 54.79
CA LEU A 6 -2.23 3.41 53.60
C LEU A 6 -1.23 3.96 52.58
N ILE A 7 -0.56 3.12 51.77
CA ILE A 7 0.27 3.53 50.61
C ILE A 7 0.40 2.32 49.65
N PRO A 8 0.19 2.41 48.32
CA PRO A 8 -0.72 3.29 47.58
C PRO A 8 -1.42 2.59 46.38
N LEU A 9 -2.58 3.13 46.01
CA LEU A 9 -3.32 2.88 44.77
C LEU A 9 -2.60 3.57 43.58
N LEU A 10 -1.39 3.12 43.21
CA LEU A 10 -0.52 3.84 42.26
C LEU A 10 0.06 2.96 41.14
N ALA A 11 -0.55 1.81 40.88
CA ALA A 11 0.00 0.85 39.92
C ALA A 11 -1.06 0.41 38.89
N LEU A 12 -1.72 1.32 38.18
CA LEU A 12 -2.54 0.97 37.00
C LEU A 12 -2.80 2.19 36.09
N VAL A 13 -1.73 2.87 35.67
CA VAL A 13 -1.78 3.65 34.43
C VAL A 13 -0.61 3.20 33.57
N THR A 14 -0.65 1.94 33.12
CA THR A 14 0.12 1.53 31.95
C THR A 14 -0.58 2.17 30.75
N THR A 15 -0.22 3.42 30.45
CA THR A 15 -0.56 4.00 29.14
C THR A 15 0.01 3.06 28.10
N SER A 16 -0.86 2.45 27.30
CA SER A 16 -0.47 1.71 26.11
C SER A 16 0.37 2.67 25.27
N ALA A 17 1.69 2.48 25.30
CA ALA A 17 2.58 3.15 24.37
C ALA A 17 2.23 2.56 23.00
N ASN A 18 1.30 3.20 22.30
CA ASN A 18 1.08 2.96 20.89
C ASN A 18 2.37 3.41 20.20
N ALA A 19 3.29 2.46 20.00
CA ALA A 19 4.49 2.69 19.23
C ALA A 19 4.03 3.17 17.85
N PHE A 20 4.34 4.42 17.54
CA PHE A 20 4.04 5.01 16.24
C PHE A 20 4.91 4.26 15.21
N GLN A 21 4.31 3.30 14.50
CA GLN A 21 4.97 2.63 13.38
C GLN A 21 4.86 3.55 12.17
N PHE A 22 6.00 4.02 11.67
CA PHE A 22 6.05 4.76 10.42
C PHE A 22 5.72 3.82 9.27
N PRO A 23 4.94 4.26 8.26
CA PRO A 23 4.69 3.45 7.08
C PRO A 23 5.99 3.16 6.33
N VAL A 24 6.05 1.99 5.73
CA VAL A 24 7.15 1.58 4.84
C VAL A 24 7.00 2.33 3.51
N GLU A 25 8.06 2.98 3.08
CA GLU A 25 8.14 3.60 1.76
C GLU A 25 8.46 2.52 0.71
N LEU A 26 7.55 2.34 -0.23
CA LEU A 26 7.74 1.48 -1.40
C LEU A 26 8.03 2.36 -2.61
N ILE A 27 9.14 2.05 -3.28
CA ILE A 27 9.60 2.76 -4.47
C ILE A 27 9.60 1.77 -5.63
N GLU A 28 8.83 2.10 -6.65
CA GLU A 28 8.70 1.31 -7.87
C GLU A 28 9.01 2.17 -9.10
N TYR A 29 9.30 1.53 -10.22
CA TYR A 29 9.48 2.19 -11.50
C TYR A 29 8.48 1.64 -12.51
N VAL A 30 7.59 2.50 -13.02
CA VAL A 30 6.64 2.14 -14.08
C VAL A 30 7.01 2.91 -15.34
N GLY A 31 7.72 2.23 -16.24
CA GLY A 31 8.41 2.90 -17.34
C GLY A 31 9.53 3.79 -16.82
N GLU A 32 9.46 5.09 -17.09
CA GLU A 32 10.43 6.08 -16.61
C GLU A 32 9.99 6.78 -15.31
N THR A 33 8.74 6.57 -14.87
CA THR A 33 8.18 7.25 -13.69
C THR A 33 8.56 6.51 -12.41
N ARG A 34 9.20 7.21 -11.47
CA ARG A 34 9.40 6.74 -10.09
C ARG A 34 8.08 6.88 -9.32
N VAL A 35 7.57 5.77 -8.80
CA VAL A 35 6.30 5.69 -8.07
C VAL A 35 6.62 5.43 -6.59
N VAL A 36 6.03 6.23 -5.71
CA VAL A 36 6.23 6.13 -4.26
C VAL A 36 4.89 5.87 -3.57
N ALA A 37 4.84 4.86 -2.71
CA ALA A 37 3.70 4.55 -1.87
C ALA A 37 4.13 4.39 -0.41
N PHE A 38 3.27 4.79 0.51
CA PHE A 38 3.49 4.61 1.95
C PHE A 38 2.54 3.54 2.45
N VAL A 39 3.07 2.36 2.76
CA VAL A 39 2.29 1.20 3.19
C VAL A 39 2.51 0.95 4.68
N PRO A 40 1.46 0.89 5.51
CA PRO A 40 1.61 0.49 6.90
C PRO A 40 2.25 -0.90 7.03
N GLU A 41 3.20 -1.05 7.95
CA GLU A 41 3.92 -2.33 8.13
C GLU A 41 2.97 -3.51 8.41
N HIS A 42 1.88 -3.25 9.15
CA HIS A 42 0.87 -4.27 9.43
C HIS A 42 0.12 -4.76 8.18
N ASP A 43 -0.10 -3.88 7.19
CA ASP A 43 -0.74 -4.24 5.93
C ASP A 43 0.19 -5.11 5.08
N LEU A 44 1.49 -4.80 5.08
CA LEU A 44 2.51 -5.65 4.44
C LEU A 44 2.58 -7.03 5.07
N ALA A 45 2.55 -7.11 6.40
CA ALA A 45 2.55 -8.39 7.11
C ALA A 45 1.28 -9.23 6.80
N GLN A 46 0.15 -8.56 6.53
CA GLN A 46 -1.12 -9.20 6.16
C GLN A 46 -1.30 -9.42 4.66
N ALA A 47 -0.43 -8.87 3.81
CA ALA A 47 -0.47 -9.04 2.36
C ALA A 47 -0.32 -10.51 1.93
N GLY A 48 0.20 -11.35 2.81
CA GLY A 48 0.52 -12.74 2.53
C GLY A 48 1.91 -12.89 1.92
N THR A 49 2.35 -14.15 1.82
CA THR A 49 3.63 -14.50 1.19
C THR A 49 3.38 -15.35 -0.04
N TRP A 50 4.21 -15.16 -1.06
CA TRP A 50 4.15 -15.88 -2.31
C TRP A 50 5.55 -16.15 -2.87
N ALA A 51 5.71 -17.34 -3.45
CA ALA A 51 6.91 -17.78 -4.13
C ALA A 51 6.51 -18.24 -5.55
N PRO A 52 6.91 -17.50 -6.62
CA PRO A 52 6.38 -17.69 -7.97
C PRO A 52 6.49 -19.10 -8.56
N PHE A 53 7.46 -19.89 -8.10
CA PHE A 53 7.68 -21.25 -8.58
C PHE A 53 7.16 -22.34 -7.63
N ASP A 54 6.82 -21.99 -6.39
CA ASP A 54 6.42 -22.95 -5.36
C ASP A 54 4.91 -23.00 -5.14
N SER A 55 4.19 -21.91 -5.48
CA SER A 55 2.75 -21.82 -5.30
C SER A 55 2.09 -20.83 -6.26
N THR A 56 0.75 -20.92 -6.37
CA THR A 56 -0.09 -19.94 -7.06
C THR A 56 -0.12 -18.62 -6.27
N PRO A 57 -0.15 -17.44 -6.94
CA PRO A 57 -0.27 -16.17 -6.24
C PRO A 57 -1.58 -16.12 -5.42
N PRO A 58 -1.55 -15.55 -4.19
CA PRO A 58 -2.75 -15.35 -3.39
C PRO A 58 -3.82 -14.50 -4.09
N LEU A 59 -3.39 -13.58 -4.97
CA LEU A 59 -4.24 -12.76 -5.82
C LEU A 59 -3.86 -12.92 -7.29
N SER A 60 -4.80 -13.38 -8.10
CA SER A 60 -4.61 -13.49 -9.55
C SER A 60 -4.59 -12.11 -10.22
N ILE A 61 -3.97 -12.00 -11.39
CA ILE A 61 -4.00 -10.76 -12.19
C ILE A 61 -5.44 -10.37 -12.59
N SER A 62 -6.32 -11.34 -12.86
CA SER A 62 -7.73 -11.05 -13.18
C SER A 62 -8.49 -10.46 -12.00
N ASP A 63 -8.19 -10.91 -10.78
CA ASP A 63 -8.80 -10.36 -9.57
C ASP A 63 -8.25 -8.97 -9.28
N ALA A 64 -6.93 -8.77 -9.42
CA ALA A 64 -6.31 -7.46 -9.30
C ALA A 64 -6.89 -6.45 -10.29
N LEU A 65 -7.07 -6.83 -11.57
CA LEU A 65 -7.74 -5.99 -12.58
C LEU A 65 -9.18 -5.65 -12.20
N SER A 66 -9.91 -6.62 -11.63
CA SER A 66 -11.30 -6.40 -11.20
C SER A 66 -11.38 -5.45 -10.00
N LEU A 67 -10.44 -5.56 -9.07
CA LEU A 67 -10.27 -4.64 -7.94
C LEU A 67 -9.95 -3.22 -8.42
N VAL A 68 -8.99 -3.06 -9.33
CA VAL A 68 -8.65 -1.76 -9.93
C VAL A 68 -9.84 -1.14 -10.66
N LYS A 69 -10.56 -1.93 -11.46
CA LYS A 69 -11.78 -1.47 -12.14
C LYS A 69 -12.84 -1.00 -11.15
N THR A 70 -13.01 -1.70 -10.04
CA THR A 70 -13.95 -1.33 -8.97
C THR A 70 -13.51 -0.02 -8.32
N GLN A 71 -12.22 0.13 -8.02
CA GLN A 71 -11.65 1.35 -7.45
C GLN A 71 -11.87 2.57 -8.35
N ILE A 72 -11.64 2.44 -9.66
CA ILE A 72 -11.91 3.50 -10.65
C ILE A 72 -13.37 3.93 -10.62
N ALA A 73 -14.30 2.99 -10.47
CA ALA A 73 -15.73 3.29 -10.43
C ALA A 73 -16.17 3.94 -9.11
N SER A 74 -15.49 3.66 -7.99
CA SER A 74 -15.87 4.16 -6.67
C SER A 74 -15.18 5.45 -6.24
N GLU A 75 -14.00 5.76 -6.79
CA GLU A 75 -13.19 6.91 -6.39
C GLU A 75 -13.40 8.09 -7.35
N PRO A 76 -14.00 9.22 -6.91
CA PRO A 76 -14.25 10.38 -7.76
C PRO A 76 -12.98 10.95 -8.41
N LYS A 77 -11.82 10.85 -7.74
CA LYS A 77 -10.53 11.31 -8.29
C LYS A 77 -10.06 10.49 -9.50
N LEU A 78 -10.58 9.28 -9.67
CA LEU A 78 -10.26 8.39 -10.80
C LEU A 78 -11.36 8.41 -11.86
N ALA A 79 -12.30 9.35 -11.80
CA ALA A 79 -13.40 9.44 -12.74
C ALA A 79 -12.88 9.62 -14.18
N GLY A 80 -13.16 8.63 -15.04
CA GLY A 80 -12.69 8.63 -16.43
C GLY A 80 -11.27 8.08 -16.62
N ALA A 81 -10.60 7.65 -15.56
CA ALA A 81 -9.29 7.02 -15.63
C ALA A 81 -9.36 5.70 -16.41
N ARG A 82 -8.34 5.43 -17.22
CA ARG A 82 -8.17 4.18 -17.97
C ARG A 82 -6.88 3.49 -17.56
N LEU A 83 -6.96 2.18 -17.35
CA LEU A 83 -5.79 1.35 -17.10
C LEU A 83 -4.86 1.35 -18.31
N GLN A 84 -3.58 1.66 -18.08
CA GLN A 84 -2.51 1.63 -19.08
C GLN A 84 -1.69 0.35 -18.93
N THR A 85 -1.16 0.11 -17.73
CA THR A 85 -0.33 -1.06 -17.41
C THR A 85 -0.66 -1.59 -16.02
N ILE A 86 -0.37 -2.88 -15.81
CA ILE A 86 -0.35 -3.49 -14.49
C ILE A 86 0.83 -4.46 -14.44
N ASP A 87 1.77 -4.21 -13.53
CA ASP A 87 3.00 -4.97 -13.42
C ASP A 87 3.06 -5.66 -12.06
N LEU A 88 3.70 -6.83 -12.00
CA LEU A 88 3.84 -7.63 -10.79
C LEU A 88 5.28 -7.52 -10.29
N ALA A 89 5.47 -7.04 -9.06
CA ALA A 89 6.78 -6.76 -8.49
C ALA A 89 6.94 -7.34 -7.07
N PRO A 90 8.15 -7.81 -6.70
CA PRO A 90 8.48 -8.13 -5.32
C PRO A 90 8.60 -6.84 -4.50
N ILE A 91 8.23 -6.89 -3.22
CA ILE A 91 8.39 -5.76 -2.32
C ILE A 91 9.86 -5.69 -1.84
N PRO A 92 10.59 -4.57 -2.01
CA PRO A 92 11.98 -4.46 -1.58
C PRO A 92 12.15 -4.73 -0.08
N ASN A 93 13.19 -5.49 0.30
CA ASN A 93 13.49 -5.89 1.70
C ASN A 93 12.41 -6.75 2.40
N HIS A 94 11.47 -7.28 1.62
CA HIS A 94 10.29 -8.00 2.08
C HIS A 94 10.19 -9.32 1.33
N ASP A 95 11.11 -10.23 1.67
CA ASP A 95 11.28 -11.51 0.99
C ASP A 95 9.95 -12.28 0.95
N LYS A 96 9.51 -12.64 -0.27
CA LYS A 96 8.24 -13.34 -0.57
C LYS A 96 6.99 -12.47 -0.49
N GLN A 97 7.07 -11.18 -0.21
CA GLN A 97 5.92 -10.29 -0.36
C GLN A 97 5.96 -9.69 -1.75
N TRP A 98 4.80 -9.70 -2.42
CA TRP A 98 4.64 -9.22 -3.79
C TRP A 98 3.44 -8.30 -3.86
N HIS A 99 3.37 -7.51 -4.91
CA HIS A 99 2.24 -6.64 -5.18
C HIS A 99 2.13 -6.35 -6.68
N TYR A 100 0.96 -5.89 -7.10
CA TYR A 100 0.79 -5.32 -8.43
C TYR A 100 0.91 -3.80 -8.36
N VAL A 101 1.49 -3.18 -9.39
CA VAL A 101 1.48 -1.73 -9.60
C VAL A 101 0.69 -1.44 -10.86
N ALA A 102 -0.43 -0.73 -10.72
CA ALA A 102 -1.27 -0.32 -11.83
C ALA A 102 -1.05 1.15 -12.15
N LYS A 103 -0.76 1.44 -13.43
CA LYS A 103 -0.74 2.80 -13.97
C LYS A 103 -2.06 3.08 -14.67
N LEU A 104 -2.72 4.16 -14.26
CA LEU A 104 -3.93 4.69 -14.87
C LEU A 104 -3.62 6.04 -15.50
N ALA A 105 -4.37 6.41 -16.53
CA ALA A 105 -4.33 7.75 -17.10
C ALA A 105 -5.74 8.32 -17.24
N THR A 106 -5.90 9.58 -16.85
CA THR A 106 -7.10 10.37 -17.10
C THR A 106 -6.78 11.45 -18.14
N ALA A 107 -7.71 11.69 -19.06
CA ALA A 107 -7.58 12.71 -20.09
C ALA A 107 -8.56 13.87 -19.79
N HIS A 108 -8.01 15.07 -19.63
CA HIS A 108 -8.75 16.30 -19.41
C HIS A 108 -8.38 17.33 -20.50
N GLY A 109 -9.06 17.25 -21.65
CA GLY A 109 -8.70 18.06 -22.81
C GLY A 109 -7.31 17.67 -23.33
N ASP A 110 -6.39 18.63 -23.36
CA ASP A 110 -4.99 18.43 -23.79
C ASP A 110 -4.07 17.95 -22.65
N HIS A 111 -4.58 17.81 -21.43
CA HIS A 111 -3.81 17.37 -20.27
C HIS A 111 -4.03 15.87 -19.99
N HIS A 112 -2.91 15.18 -19.76
CA HIS A 112 -2.87 13.82 -19.26
C HIS A 112 -2.44 13.83 -17.80
N GLU A 113 -3.20 13.15 -16.95
CA GLU A 113 -2.87 12.94 -15.55
C GLU A 113 -2.67 11.45 -15.31
N ASP A 114 -1.49 11.08 -14.81
CA ASP A 114 -1.17 9.71 -14.43
C ASP A 114 -1.57 9.46 -12.97
N HIS A 115 -2.18 8.31 -12.71
CA HIS A 115 -2.46 7.83 -11.36
C HIS A 115 -1.84 6.46 -11.16
N PHE A 116 -1.39 6.17 -9.94
CA PHE A 116 -0.74 4.91 -9.60
C PHE A 116 -1.43 4.26 -8.42
N LEU A 117 -1.67 2.94 -8.52
CA LEU A 117 -2.25 2.13 -7.46
C LEU A 117 -1.35 0.92 -7.21
N LEU A 118 -1.04 0.64 -5.94
CA LEU A 118 -0.52 -0.65 -5.53
C LEU A 118 -1.68 -1.55 -5.13
N VAL A 119 -1.65 -2.81 -5.57
CA VAL A 119 -2.58 -3.85 -5.12
C VAL A 119 -1.78 -4.94 -4.43
N LEU A 120 -1.91 -5.02 -3.10
CA LEU A 120 -1.26 -6.05 -2.30
C LEU A 120 -1.87 -7.43 -2.59
N MET A 121 -1.12 -8.49 -2.32
CA MET A 121 -1.55 -9.87 -2.58
C MET A 121 -2.76 -10.34 -1.76
N ASN A 122 -3.17 -9.58 -0.74
CA ASN A 122 -4.42 -9.81 -0.01
C ASN A 122 -5.63 -9.07 -0.62
N GLY A 123 -5.43 -8.33 -1.73
CA GLY A 123 -6.47 -7.56 -2.41
C GLY A 123 -6.62 -6.10 -1.94
N GLN A 124 -5.81 -5.66 -0.97
CA GLN A 124 -5.83 -4.27 -0.52
C GLN A 124 -5.25 -3.32 -1.58
N ILE A 125 -5.91 -2.19 -1.82
CA ILE A 125 -5.47 -1.15 -2.76
C ILE A 125 -4.89 0.04 -1.99
N ILE A 126 -3.76 0.54 -2.45
CA ILE A 126 -3.05 1.69 -1.87
C ILE A 126 -2.74 2.69 -2.98
N SER A 127 -3.12 3.95 -2.80
CA SER A 127 -2.77 5.00 -3.74
C SER A 127 -1.29 5.32 -3.67
N ALA A 128 -0.67 5.53 -4.83
CA ALA A 128 0.72 5.91 -4.96
C ALA A 128 0.88 7.21 -5.73
N MET A 129 2.03 7.84 -5.55
CA MET A 129 2.38 9.11 -6.17
C MET A 129 3.49 8.89 -7.18
N GLY A 130 3.31 9.35 -8.41
CA GLY A 130 4.42 9.49 -9.36
C GLY A 130 5.24 10.71 -8.98
N GLU A 131 6.53 10.56 -8.77
CA GLU A 131 7.43 11.70 -8.70
C GLU A 131 7.60 12.29 -10.10
N PRO A 132 7.54 13.62 -10.24
CA PRO A 132 7.90 14.25 -11.50
C PRO A 132 9.38 14.00 -11.77
N ASP A 133 9.74 13.87 -13.05
CA ASP A 133 11.14 13.78 -13.45
C ASP A 133 11.89 14.98 -12.85
N SER A 134 12.79 14.71 -11.90
CA SER A 134 13.66 15.77 -11.40
C SER A 134 14.54 16.19 -12.56
N ILE A 135 14.35 17.42 -13.06
CA ILE A 135 15.31 18.04 -13.98
C ILE A 135 16.64 18.09 -13.22
N LYS A 136 17.59 17.23 -13.61
CA LYS A 136 18.97 17.27 -13.13
C LYS A 136 19.72 18.43 -13.77
#